data_AF-A0A671F1B9-F1
#
_entry.id   AF-A0A671F1B9-F1
#
_cell.length_a   1.000
_cell.length_b   1.000
_cell.length_c   1.000
_cell.angle_alpha   90.00
_cell.angle_beta   90.00
_cell.angle_gamma   90.00
#
_symmetry.space_group_name_H-M   'P 1'
#
loop_
_entity.id
_entity.type
_entity.pdbx_description
1 polymer ?
#
loop_
_entity_poly.entity_id
_entity_poly.type
_entity_poly.pdbx_seq_one_letter_code
_entity_poly.pdbx_strand_id
1 'polypeptide(L)'
;MVACYPGNGLGYVRHVDNPHGDGRCITCIYYLNQNWDVKVHGGLLQIFPEGRPVVANIEPLFDRLLIFWSDRRNPHEVKPAYATRYAITVWYFDAKERAAAKDKYQLASGQGVQPVSQPSTPT
;
A
#
# COMPACT_ATOMS: atom_id res chain seq x y z
N MET A 1 7.06 6.43 -0.70
CA MET A 1 6.60 6.96 -2.00
C MET A 1 5.98 8.32 -1.78
N VAL A 2 6.43 9.36 -2.48
CA VAL A 2 5.77 10.67 -2.52
C VAL A 2 5.03 10.75 -3.85
N ALA A 3 3.75 11.13 -3.84
CA ALA A 3 2.92 11.14 -5.04
C ALA A 3 2.18 12.48 -5.21
N CYS A 4 2.15 12.95 -6.47
CA CYS A 4 1.36 14.07 -6.95
C CYS A 4 0.36 13.55 -7.97
N TYR A 5 -0.93 13.77 -7.73
CA TYR A 5 -2.02 13.38 -8.61
C TYR A 5 -2.63 14.64 -9.24
N PRO A 6 -2.51 14.86 -10.56
CA PRO A 6 -2.72 16.18 -11.17
C PRO A 6 -4.18 16.64 -11.31
N GLY A 7 -5.17 15.91 -10.77
CA GLY A 7 -6.57 16.33 -10.82
C GLY A 7 -7.22 16.26 -12.20
N ASN A 8 -6.74 15.40 -13.10
CA ASN A 8 -7.23 15.26 -14.47
C ASN A 8 -8.45 14.31 -14.59
N GLY A 9 -9.22 14.10 -13.52
CA GLY A 9 -10.38 13.23 -13.49
C GLY A 9 -10.05 11.73 -13.46
N LEU A 10 -8.78 11.34 -13.31
CA LEU A 10 -8.39 9.95 -13.13
C LEU A 10 -8.59 9.51 -11.67
N GLY A 11 -8.97 8.25 -11.50
CA GLY A 11 -9.05 7.56 -10.22
C GLY A 11 -8.19 6.28 -10.24
N TYR A 12 -8.22 5.53 -9.14
CA TYR A 12 -7.63 4.20 -9.06
C TYR A 12 -8.74 3.17 -8.90
N VAL A 13 -8.77 2.20 -9.80
CA VAL A 13 -9.68 1.06 -9.72
C VAL A 13 -9.46 0.28 -8.42
N ARG A 14 -10.49 -0.46 -7.99
CA ARG A 14 -10.39 -1.29 -6.79
C ARG A 14 -9.22 -2.27 -6.89
N HIS A 15 -8.37 -2.27 -5.87
CA HIS A 15 -7.21 -3.15 -5.78
C HIS A 15 -6.90 -3.50 -4.31
N VAL A 16 -5.94 -4.41 -4.14
CA VAL A 16 -5.33 -4.77 -2.86
C VAL A 16 -3.86 -4.42 -2.96
N ASP A 17 -3.28 -3.81 -1.93
CA ASP A 17 -1.88 -3.38 -1.96
C ASP A 17 -0.93 -4.58 -2.07
N ASN A 18 -1.12 -5.61 -1.24
CA ASN A 18 -0.35 -6.84 -1.23
C ASN A 18 -1.25 -8.06 -1.53
N PRO A 19 -1.59 -8.34 -2.80
CA PRO A 19 -2.50 -9.44 -3.16
C PRO A 19 -1.85 -10.83 -3.17
N HIS A 20 -0.52 -10.88 -3.26
CA HIS A 20 0.27 -12.09 -3.53
C HIS A 20 1.37 -12.39 -2.50
N GLY A 21 1.43 -11.62 -1.41
CA GLY A 21 2.35 -11.88 -0.31
C GLY A 21 3.78 -11.42 -0.59
N ASP A 22 3.97 -10.15 -0.96
CA ASP A 22 5.29 -9.56 -1.19
C ASP A 22 5.99 -9.06 0.10
N GLY A 23 5.32 -9.24 1.25
CA GLY A 23 5.79 -8.86 2.58
C GLY A 23 5.21 -7.56 3.12
N ARG A 24 4.57 -6.71 2.31
CA ARG A 24 3.95 -5.47 2.81
C ARG A 24 2.74 -5.81 3.68
N CYS A 25 2.77 -5.41 4.95
CA CYS A 25 1.73 -5.76 5.92
C CYS A 25 0.87 -4.56 6.35
N ILE A 26 1.45 -3.37 6.45
CA ILE A 26 0.76 -2.13 6.81
C ILE A 26 1.01 -1.06 5.75
N THR A 27 -0.07 -0.47 5.26
CA THR A 27 -0.04 0.74 4.43
C THR A 27 -0.30 1.94 5.31
N CYS A 28 0.58 2.93 5.23
CA CYS A 28 0.49 4.20 5.94
C CYS A 28 0.46 5.34 4.91
N ILE A 29 -0.61 6.12 4.88
CA ILE A 29 -0.79 7.25 3.96
C ILE A 29 -0.93 8.53 4.77
N TYR A 30 -0.14 9.53 4.43
CA TYR A 30 -0.23 10.88 4.98
C TYR A 30 -0.66 11.85 3.89
N TYR A 31 -1.75 12.58 4.13
CA TYR A 31 -2.36 13.49 3.17
C TYR A 31 -1.98 14.95 3.42
N LEU A 32 -1.83 15.73 2.35
CA LEU A 32 -1.32 17.12 2.40
C LEU A 32 -2.27 18.13 1.75
N ASN A 33 -3.56 17.83 1.67
CA ASN A 33 -4.50 18.61 0.84
C ASN A 33 -5.33 19.57 1.69
N GLN A 34 -4.88 20.82 1.79
CA GLN A 34 -5.59 21.86 2.54
C GLN A 34 -6.89 22.24 1.82
N ASN A 35 -7.91 22.61 2.60
CA ASN A 35 -9.20 23.09 2.07
C ASN A 35 -9.86 22.11 1.07
N TRP A 36 -9.64 20.80 1.24
CA TRP A 36 -10.18 19.79 0.34
C TRP A 36 -11.67 19.54 0.60
N ASP A 37 -12.53 19.84 -0.37
CA ASP A 37 -13.93 19.42 -0.40
C ASP A 37 -14.12 18.27 -1.41
N VAL A 38 -14.47 17.08 -0.94
CA VAL A 38 -14.69 15.92 -1.81
C VAL A 38 -15.88 16.05 -2.75
N LYS A 39 -16.86 16.92 -2.45
CA LYS A 39 -18.01 17.17 -3.34
C LYS A 39 -17.61 17.99 -4.57
N VAL A 40 -16.56 18.79 -4.45
CA VAL A 40 -16.04 19.65 -5.53
C VAL A 40 -14.82 19.01 -6.19
N HIS A 41 -13.84 18.59 -5.39
CA HIS A 41 -12.53 18.12 -5.86
C HIS A 41 -12.46 16.60 -6.07
N GLY A 42 -13.44 15.83 -5.60
CA GLY A 42 -13.42 14.36 -5.67
C GLY A 42 -12.29 13.74 -4.83
N GLY A 43 -11.64 12.71 -5.35
CA GLY A 43 -10.45 12.09 -4.76
C GLY A 43 -10.68 11.27 -3.49
N LEU A 44 -11.93 10.89 -3.21
CA LEU A 44 -12.32 10.08 -2.06
C LEU A 44 -11.69 8.69 -2.13
N LEU A 45 -11.00 8.27 -1.06
CA LEU A 45 -10.59 6.89 -0.88
C LEU A 45 -11.76 6.09 -0.29
N GLN A 46 -12.10 4.96 -0.91
CA GLN A 46 -13.06 4.00 -0.37
C GLN A 46 -12.35 2.69 -0.06
N ILE A 47 -12.45 2.24 1.20
CA ILE A 47 -11.98 0.92 1.63
C ILE A 47 -13.20 0.04 1.89
N PHE A 48 -13.15 -1.22 1.47
CA PHE A 48 -14.21 -2.22 1.59
C PHE A 48 -13.75 -3.37 2.50
N PRO A 49 -13.74 -3.20 3.83
CA PRO A 49 -13.11 -4.17 4.72
C PRO A 49 -13.78 -5.55 4.63
N GLU A 50 -12.99 -6.59 4.45
CA GLU A 50 -13.48 -7.96 4.35
C GLU A 50 -14.26 -8.36 5.62
N GLY A 51 -15.39 -9.05 5.42
CA GLY A 51 -16.24 -9.52 6.51
C GLY A 51 -17.02 -8.42 7.25
N ARG A 52 -16.99 -7.16 6.77
CA ARG A 52 -17.79 -6.07 7.34
C ARG A 52 -18.74 -5.47 6.31
N PRO A 53 -20.03 -5.30 6.63
CA PRO A 53 -21.01 -4.68 5.72
C PRO A 53 -20.92 -3.15 5.75
N VAL A 54 -19.71 -2.60 5.68
CA VAL A 54 -19.45 -1.15 5.73
C VAL A 54 -18.46 -0.75 4.66
N VAL A 55 -18.58 0.49 4.19
CA VAL A 55 -17.57 1.13 3.34
C VAL A 55 -16.96 2.27 4.14
N ALA A 56 -15.64 2.24 4.32
CA ALA A 56 -14.94 3.36 4.92
C ALA A 56 -14.68 4.40 3.81
N ASN A 57 -15.28 5.59 3.96
CA ASN A 57 -15.05 6.73 3.08
C ASN A 57 -14.04 7.67 3.75
N ILE A 58 -12.85 7.82 3.17
CA ILE A 58 -11.77 8.63 3.73
C ILE A 58 -11.46 9.79 2.79
N GLU A 59 -11.79 10.99 3.24
CA GLU A 59 -11.38 12.22 2.57
C GLU A 59 -9.87 12.44 2.71
N PRO A 60 -9.17 12.88 1.65
CA PRO A 60 -7.72 13.05 1.67
C PRO A 60 -7.29 14.38 2.30
N LEU A 61 -7.77 14.69 3.50
CA LEU A 61 -7.57 15.98 4.16
C LEU A 61 -6.12 16.21 4.59
N PHE A 62 -5.66 17.46 4.58
CA PHE A 62 -4.37 17.84 5.16
C PHE A 62 -4.20 17.33 6.59
N ASP A 63 -2.98 16.88 6.91
CA ASP A 63 -2.55 16.39 8.23
C ASP A 63 -3.30 15.14 8.72
N ARG A 64 -3.99 14.44 7.80
CA ARG A 64 -4.56 13.13 8.09
C ARG A 64 -3.54 12.03 7.84
N LEU A 65 -3.24 11.28 8.90
CA LEU A 65 -2.59 9.97 8.82
C LEU A 65 -3.66 8.86 8.73
N LEU A 66 -3.53 7.98 7.75
CA LEU A 66 -4.36 6.80 7.56
C LEU A 66 -3.48 5.55 7.61
N ILE A 67 -3.92 4.54 8.37
CA ILE A 67 -3.21 3.26 8.53
C ILE A 67 -4.20 2.11 8.31
N PHE A 68 -3.83 1.15 7.47
CA PHE A 68 -4.62 -0.06 7.25
C PHE A 68 -3.75 -1.26 6.82
N TRP A 69 -4.29 -2.47 6.94
CA TRP A 69 -3.60 -3.69 6.49
C TRP A 69 -3.50 -3.74 4.97
N SER A 70 -2.31 -4.02 4.44
CA SER A 70 -2.05 -4.02 3.00
C SER A 70 -2.64 -5.21 2.25
N ASP A 71 -3.00 -6.29 2.94
CA ASP A 71 -3.49 -7.52 2.31
C ASP A 71 -4.98 -7.46 1.95
N ARG A 72 -5.54 -8.63 1.59
CA ARG A 72 -6.92 -8.81 1.11
C ARG A 72 -8.00 -8.33 2.08
N ARG A 73 -7.66 -8.03 3.33
CA ARG A 73 -8.60 -7.46 4.31
C ARG A 73 -9.11 -6.08 3.90
N ASN A 74 -8.36 -5.32 3.10
CA ASN A 74 -8.72 -3.94 2.72
C ASN A 74 -8.61 -3.67 1.20
N PRO A 75 -9.46 -4.29 0.36
CA PRO A 75 -9.63 -3.84 -1.01
C PRO A 75 -10.10 -2.38 -1.02
N HIS A 76 -9.49 -1.56 -1.85
CA HIS A 76 -9.78 -0.13 -1.86
C HIS A 76 -9.62 0.49 -3.25
N GLU A 77 -10.31 1.60 -3.46
CA GLU A 77 -10.30 2.36 -4.71
C GLU A 77 -10.26 3.87 -4.40
N VAL A 78 -9.74 4.65 -5.34
CA VAL A 78 -9.73 6.12 -5.23
C VAL A 78 -10.63 6.67 -6.32
N LYS A 79 -11.66 7.41 -5.92
CA LYS A 79 -12.55 8.09 -6.87
C LYS A 79 -11.79 9.13 -7.69
N PRO A 80 -12.26 9.45 -8.91
CA PRO A 80 -11.74 10.57 -9.70
C PRO A 80 -11.48 11.83 -8.89
N ALA A 81 -10.33 12.47 -9.11
CA ALA A 81 -9.97 13.75 -8.50
C ALA A 81 -9.89 14.85 -9.57
N TYR A 82 -10.34 16.06 -9.22
CA TYR A 82 -10.44 17.22 -10.11
C TYR A 82 -9.61 18.42 -9.64
N ALA A 83 -8.75 18.20 -8.64
CA ALA A 83 -7.74 19.16 -8.18
C ALA A 83 -6.44 18.40 -7.88
N THR A 84 -5.30 19.11 -7.86
CA THR A 84 -4.02 18.50 -7.54
C THR A 84 -4.02 17.97 -6.12
N ARG A 85 -3.78 16.67 -5.96
CA ARG A 85 -3.76 15.96 -4.68
C ARG A 85 -2.36 15.44 -4.38
N TYR A 86 -1.89 15.64 -3.16
CA TYR A 86 -0.63 15.12 -2.64
C TYR A 86 -0.85 14.08 -1.54
N ALA A 87 -0.04 13.03 -1.58
CA ALA A 87 0.03 12.03 -0.53
C ALA A 87 1.44 11.45 -0.41
N ILE A 88 1.82 11.05 0.81
CA ILE A 88 3.03 10.29 1.09
C ILE A 88 2.59 8.93 1.59
N THR A 89 3.06 7.86 0.94
CA THR A 89 2.75 6.48 1.32
C THR A 89 4.01 5.74 1.73
N VAL A 90 3.93 5.05 2.86
CA VAL A 90 4.94 4.09 3.34
C VAL A 90 4.26 2.73 3.54
N TRP A 91 4.97 1.66 3.21
CA TRP A 91 4.57 0.31 3.56
C TRP A 91 5.56 -0.28 4.55
N TYR A 92 5.05 -0.79 5.67
CA TYR A 92 5.85 -1.60 6.59
C TYR A 92 5.85 -3.05 6.13
N PHE A 93 6.95 -3.74 6.39
CA PHE A 93 7.13 -5.14 6.03
C PHE A 93 6.97 -6.05 7.24
N ASP A 94 6.27 -7.17 7.07
CA ASP A 94 6.44 -8.32 7.96
C ASP A 94 7.76 -9.02 7.63
N ALA A 95 8.56 -9.29 8.66
CA ALA A 95 9.91 -9.83 8.47
C ALA A 95 9.90 -11.23 7.84
N LYS A 96 8.97 -12.10 8.26
CA LYS A 96 8.91 -13.49 7.80
C LYS A 96 8.37 -13.57 6.38
N GLU A 97 7.27 -12.87 6.10
CA GLU A 97 6.66 -12.83 4.78
C GLU A 97 7.61 -12.20 3.75
N ARG A 98 8.30 -11.12 4.12
CA ARG A 98 9.26 -10.47 3.23
C ARG A 98 10.47 -11.35 2.93
N ALA A 99 10.97 -12.11 3.91
CA ALA A 99 12.04 -13.07 3.69
C ALA A 99 11.59 -14.17 2.70
N ALA A 100 10.44 -14.79 2.96
CA ALA A 100 9.89 -15.82 2.08
C ALA A 100 9.61 -15.30 0.64
N ALA A 101 9.17 -14.04 0.51
CA ALA A 101 8.98 -13.42 -0.80
C ALA A 101 10.30 -13.25 -1.55
N LYS A 102 11.37 -12.78 -0.88
CA LYS A 102 12.70 -12.64 -1.48
C LYS A 102 13.25 -13.98 -1.96
N ASP A 103 13.12 -15.03 -1.15
CA ASP A 103 13.59 -16.38 -1.50
C ASP A 103 12.90 -16.88 -2.78
N LYS A 104 11.58 -16.71 -2.88
CA LYS A 104 10.81 -17.04 -4.10
C LYS A 104 11.29 -16.26 -5.33
N TYR A 105 11.55 -14.96 -5.19
CA TYR A 105 12.05 -14.14 -6.29
C TYR A 105 13.45 -14.56 -6.75
N GLN A 106 14.36 -14.92 -5.84
CA GLN A 106 15.70 -15.40 -6.17
C GLN A 106 15.66 -16.75 -6.90
N LEU A 107 14.82 -17.67 -6.42
CA LEU A 107 14.57 -18.95 -7.10
C LEU A 107 14.00 -18.73 -8.52
N ALA A 108 13.05 -17.79 -8.67
CA ALA A 108 12.44 -17.47 -9.95
C ALA A 108 13.37 -16.72 -10.92
N SER A 109 14.33 -15.93 -10.40
CA SER A 109 15.28 -15.16 -11.23
C SER A 109 16.51 -15.97 -11.65
N GLY A 110 16.62 -17.24 -11.25
CA GLY A 110 17.77 -18.09 -11.55
C GLY A 110 19.06 -17.63 -10.85
N GLN A 111 18.97 -16.70 -9.89
CA GLN A 111 20.08 -16.33 -9.02
C GLN A 111 20.17 -17.39 -7.92
N GLY A 112 20.98 -18.43 -8.19
CA GLY A 112 21.14 -19.58 -7.31
C GLY A 112 21.48 -19.16 -5.87
N VAL A 113 20.73 -19.71 -4.92
CA VAL A 113 21.06 -19.63 -3.49
C VAL A 113 22.38 -20.36 -3.30
N GLN A 114 23.49 -19.63 -3.13
CA GLN A 114 24.69 -20.26 -2.58
C GLN A 114 24.41 -20.59 -1.11
N PRO A 115 24.60 -21.85 -0.68
CA PRO A 115 24.51 -22.18 0.72
C PRO A 115 25.55 -21.36 1.49
N VAL A 116 25.11 -20.67 2.55
CA VAL A 116 26.04 -20.09 3.52
C VAL A 116 26.81 -21.25 4.14
N SER A 117 28.11 -21.35 3.85
CA SER A 117 28.99 -22.31 4.50
C SER A 117 29.08 -21.96 5.99
N GLN A 118 28.63 -22.87 6.85
CA GLN A 118 28.91 -22.76 8.28
C GLN A 118 30.40 -23.08 8.51
N PRO A 119 31.15 -22.27 9.27
CA PRO A 119 32.50 -22.62 9.65
C PRO A 119 32.47 -23.87 10.54
N SER A 120 33.28 -24.86 10.19
CA SER A 120 33.47 -26.09 10.98
C SER A 120 34.05 -25.75 12.35
N THR A 121 33.42 -26.25 13.40
CA THR A 121 33.93 -26.17 14.77
C THR A 121 35.29 -26.86 14.85
N PRO A 122 36.35 -26.20 15.37
CA PRO A 122 37.63 -26.86 15.59
C PRO A 122 37.49 -27.91 16.72
N THR A 123 38.06 -29.10 16.48
CA THR A 123 38.25 -30.20 17.44
C THR A 123 39.14 -29.84 18.60
#